data_AF-A0AB34FAX3-F1
#
_entry.id   AF-A0AB34FAX3-F1
#
_cell.length_a   1.000
_cell.length_b   1.000
_cell.length_c   1.000
_cell.angle_alpha   90.00
_cell.angle_beta   90.00
_cell.angle_gamma   90.00
#
_symmetry.space_group_name_H-M   'P 1'
#
loop_
_entity.id
_entity.type
_entity.pdbx_description
1 polymer ?
#
loop_
_entity_poly.entity_id
_entity_poly.type
_entity_poly.pdbx_seq_one_letter_code
_entity_poly.pdbx_strand_id
1 'polypeptide(L)'
;MLQAALNLREAIDGYFSKWTEADCAGDELSAEDWVVLEKVKSFLEKLKMTTKALESSFATLDNVLLAMDFMLAQFEAGKEAHKGDPMMGPMYNSGWAKLDKYYRLTDESPAYVAADRAPSLAQMALHTGELENRVS
;
A
#
# COMPACT_ATOMS: atom_id res chain seq x y z
N MET A 1 -7.02 -9.21 12.80
CA MET A 1 -7.50 -8.45 13.97
C MET A 1 -8.60 -7.46 13.60
N LEU A 2 -8.37 -6.48 12.72
CA LEU A 2 -9.42 -5.50 12.32
C LEU A 2 -10.71 -6.14 11.76
N GLN A 3 -10.60 -7.16 10.90
CA GLN A 3 -11.78 -7.91 10.43
C GLN A 3 -12.56 -8.57 11.57
N ALA A 4 -11.86 -9.11 12.57
CA ALA A 4 -12.51 -9.73 13.72
C ALA A 4 -13.19 -8.67 14.60
N ALA A 5 -12.56 -7.50 14.77
CA ALA A 5 -13.15 -6.37 15.50
C ALA A 5 -14.44 -5.87 14.85
N LEU A 6 -14.48 -5.72 13.51
CA LEU A 6 -15.71 -5.34 12.80
C LEU A 6 -16.81 -6.41 12.91
N ASN A 7 -16.46 -7.70 12.84
CA ASN A 7 -17.44 -8.77 13.00
C ASN A 7 -18.02 -8.83 14.42
N LEU A 8 -17.28 -8.35 15.41
CA LEU A 8 -17.69 -8.31 16.82
C LEU A 8 -18.29 -6.96 17.22
N ARG A 9 -18.50 -6.03 16.28
CA ARG A 9 -19.00 -4.68 16.56
C ARG A 9 -20.28 -4.69 17.40
N GLU A 10 -21.29 -5.45 17.00
CA GLU A 10 -22.55 -5.57 17.76
C GLU A 10 -22.35 -6.14 19.17
N ALA A 11 -21.41 -7.07 19.33
CA ALA A 11 -21.08 -7.65 20.63
C ALA A 11 -20.31 -6.66 21.52
N ILE A 12 -19.46 -5.83 20.94
CA ILE A 12 -18.71 -4.77 21.62
C ILE A 12 -19.66 -3.67 22.05
N ASP A 13 -20.51 -3.16 21.16
CA ASP A 13 -21.52 -2.14 21.46
C ASP A 13 -22.53 -2.65 22.51
N GLY A 14 -22.92 -3.93 22.42
CA GLY A 14 -23.76 -4.61 23.42
C GLY A 14 -23.09 -4.78 24.79
N TYR A 15 -21.76 -4.92 24.83
CA TYR A 15 -21.00 -4.98 26.08
C TYR A 15 -20.88 -3.60 26.71
N PHE A 16 -20.49 -2.59 25.93
CA PHE A 16 -20.38 -1.21 26.40
C PHE A 16 -21.72 -0.66 26.90
N SER A 17 -22.83 -0.95 26.24
CA SER A 17 -24.17 -0.51 26.68
C SER A 17 -24.66 -1.17 27.97
N LYS A 18 -24.15 -2.36 28.32
CA LYS A 18 -24.61 -3.15 29.47
C LYS A 18 -23.70 -3.00 30.70
N TRP A 19 -22.43 -2.70 30.50
CA TRP A 19 -21.40 -2.74 31.54
C TRP A 19 -20.53 -1.47 31.57
N THR A 20 -21.04 -0.32 31.12
CA THR A 20 -20.25 0.92 31.14
C THR A 20 -19.84 1.30 32.56
N GLU A 21 -18.59 1.04 32.91
CA GLU A 21 -17.94 1.61 34.08
C GLU A 21 -17.41 3.01 33.71
N ALA A 22 -17.46 3.95 34.66
CA ALA A 22 -17.09 5.36 34.41
C ALA A 22 -15.66 5.54 33.89
N ASP A 23 -14.77 4.60 34.19
CA ASP A 23 -13.38 4.59 33.74
C ASP A 23 -13.21 4.10 32.28
N CYS A 24 -14.19 3.36 31.74
CA CYS A 24 -14.16 2.80 30.38
C CYS A 24 -14.96 3.64 29.36
N ALA A 25 -15.61 4.71 29.79
CA ALA A 25 -16.44 5.56 28.92
C ALA A 25 -15.63 6.27 27.81
N GLY A 26 -14.32 6.43 27.99
CA GLY A 26 -13.42 6.99 26.98
C GLY A 26 -12.99 6.02 25.88
N ASP A 27 -13.20 4.73 26.07
CA ASP A 27 -12.82 3.67 25.11
C ASP A 27 -13.97 3.28 24.16
N GLU A 28 -15.13 3.94 24.29
CA GLU A 28 -16.28 3.72 23.42
C GLU A 28 -15.99 4.28 22.02
N LEU A 29 -15.96 3.39 21.02
CA LEU A 29 -15.82 3.77 19.62
C LEU A 29 -17.13 4.36 19.11
N SER A 30 -17.06 5.61 18.65
CA SER A 30 -18.21 6.26 18.03
C SER A 30 -18.56 5.62 16.67
N ALA A 31 -19.77 5.87 16.18
CA ALA A 31 -20.17 5.44 14.84
C ALA A 31 -19.23 5.97 13.74
N GLU A 32 -18.61 7.13 13.94
CA GLU A 32 -17.65 7.73 13.01
C GLU A 32 -16.31 6.98 13.03
N ASP A 33 -15.85 6.54 14.21
CA ASP A 33 -14.62 5.76 14.36
C ASP A 33 -14.72 4.41 13.68
N TRP A 34 -15.89 3.76 13.75
CA TRP A 34 -16.17 2.52 13.02
C TRP A 34 -16.04 2.71 11.49
N VAL A 35 -16.50 3.84 10.96
CA VAL A 35 -16.36 4.18 9.53
C VAL A 35 -14.88 4.41 9.17
N VAL A 36 -14.10 5.05 10.04
CA VAL A 36 -12.65 5.20 9.83
C VAL A 36 -11.95 3.84 9.83
N LEU A 37 -12.31 2.93 10.75
CA LEU A 37 -11.75 1.58 10.81
C LEU A 37 -12.07 0.77 9.55
N GLU A 38 -13.28 0.89 8.99
CA GLU A 38 -13.64 0.28 7.71
C GLU A 38 -12.81 0.82 6.55
N LYS A 39 -12.63 2.15 6.47
CA LYS A 39 -11.76 2.78 5.47
C LYS A 39 -10.32 2.26 5.58
N VAL A 40 -9.76 2.22 6.79
CA VAL A 40 -8.40 1.70 7.04
C VAL A 40 -8.31 0.23 6.63
N LYS A 41 -9.29 -0.60 6.99
CA LYS A 41 -9.33 -2.01 6.59
C LYS A 41 -9.34 -2.17 5.08
N SER A 42 -10.22 -1.46 4.38
CA SER A 42 -10.33 -1.54 2.92
C SER A 42 -9.02 -1.19 2.23
N PHE A 43 -8.27 -0.22 2.77
CA PHE A 43 -6.96 0.12 2.27
C PHE A 43 -5.91 -0.96 2.58
N LEU A 44 -5.88 -1.48 3.81
CA LEU A 44 -4.98 -2.57 4.20
C LEU A 44 -5.22 -3.87 3.41
N GLU A 45 -6.44 -4.13 2.96
CA GLU A 45 -6.74 -5.25 2.09
C GLU A 45 -6.02 -5.14 0.74
N LYS A 46 -5.92 -3.93 0.17
CA LYS A 46 -5.13 -3.70 -1.05
C LYS A 46 -3.66 -4.05 -0.83
N LEU A 47 -3.07 -3.57 0.28
CA LEU A 47 -1.69 -3.92 0.65
C LEU A 47 -1.52 -5.43 0.81
N LYS A 48 -2.44 -6.10 1.50
CA LYS A 48 -2.41 -7.55 1.68
C LYS A 48 -2.42 -8.30 0.35
N MET A 49 -3.24 -7.88 -0.60
CA MET A 49 -3.28 -8.50 -1.93
C MET A 49 -1.97 -8.28 -2.69
N THR A 50 -1.41 -7.07 -2.64
CA THR A 50 -0.11 -6.77 -3.25
C THR A 50 1.02 -7.60 -2.64
N THR A 51 1.11 -7.68 -1.30
CA THR A 51 2.12 -8.51 -0.62
C THR A 51 1.94 -9.99 -0.95
N LYS A 52 0.71 -10.51 -0.96
CA LYS A 52 0.45 -11.91 -1.30
C LYS A 52 0.85 -12.25 -2.74
N ALA A 53 0.71 -11.30 -3.68
CA ALA A 53 1.18 -11.48 -5.05
C ALA A 53 2.71 -11.57 -5.13
N LEU A 54 3.42 -10.84 -4.25
CA LEU A 54 4.88 -10.84 -4.12
C LEU A 54 5.45 -12.06 -3.38
N GLU A 55 4.63 -12.78 -2.61
CA GLU A 55 5.06 -14.03 -1.95
C GLU A 55 5.14 -15.22 -2.91
N SER A 56 4.61 -15.08 -4.13
CA SER A 56 4.67 -16.13 -5.15
C SER A 56 6.12 -16.36 -5.59
N SER A 57 6.50 -17.63 -5.83
CA SER A 57 7.85 -18.04 -6.29
C SER A 57 8.31 -17.41 -7.61
N PHE A 58 7.42 -16.68 -8.30
CA PHE A 58 7.68 -15.92 -9.52
C PHE A 58 7.96 -14.42 -9.26
N ALA A 59 8.03 -13.99 -7.99
CA ALA A 59 8.36 -12.62 -7.64
C ALA A 59 9.84 -12.35 -7.92
N THR A 60 10.13 -11.90 -9.14
CA THR A 60 11.41 -11.32 -9.51
C THR A 60 11.55 -9.92 -8.90
N LEU A 61 12.76 -9.39 -8.89
CA LEU A 61 13.06 -8.05 -8.40
C LEU A 61 12.18 -6.97 -9.06
N ASP A 62 11.91 -7.13 -10.36
CA ASP A 62 11.04 -6.25 -11.15
C ASP A 62 9.59 -6.23 -10.63
N ASN A 63 9.09 -7.37 -10.18
CA ASN A 63 7.73 -7.47 -9.61
C ASN A 63 7.63 -6.71 -8.28
N VAL A 64 8.72 -6.64 -7.51
CA VAL A 64 8.79 -5.86 -6.25
C VAL A 64 8.70 -4.37 -6.54
N LEU A 65 9.43 -3.86 -7.55
CA LEU A 65 9.38 -2.45 -7.93
C LEU A 65 7.98 -2.04 -8.43
N LEU A 66 7.40 -2.84 -9.34
CA LEU A 66 6.03 -2.61 -9.84
C LEU A 66 5.00 -2.59 -8.71
N ALA A 67 5.17 -3.44 -7.70
CA ALA A 67 4.30 -3.46 -6.54
C ALA A 67 4.48 -2.23 -5.63
N MET A 68 5.71 -1.73 -5.47
CA MET A 68 5.98 -0.49 -4.74
C MET A 68 5.39 0.73 -5.47
N ASP A 69 5.53 0.81 -6.80
CA ASP A 69 4.93 1.86 -7.62
C ASP A 69 3.39 1.83 -7.51
N PHE A 70 2.80 0.64 -7.60
CA PHE A 70 1.36 0.47 -7.40
C PHE A 70 0.92 0.95 -6.02
N MET A 71 1.65 0.59 -4.96
CA MET A 71 1.31 1.01 -3.59
C MET A 71 1.44 2.54 -3.41
N LEU A 72 2.49 3.16 -3.95
CA LEU A 72 2.65 4.63 -3.93
C LEU A 72 1.48 5.33 -4.63
N ALA A 73 1.06 4.83 -5.80
CA ALA A 73 -0.11 5.34 -6.50
C ALA A 73 -1.41 5.20 -5.69
N GLN A 74 -1.60 4.10 -4.95
CA GLN A 74 -2.75 3.94 -4.06
C GLN A 74 -2.73 4.94 -2.89
N PHE A 75 -1.55 5.25 -2.33
CA PHE A 75 -1.40 6.26 -1.30
C PHE A 75 -1.69 7.67 -1.84
N GLU A 76 -1.24 8.00 -3.04
CA GLU A 76 -1.52 9.31 -3.68
C GLU A 76 -3.00 9.49 -4.00
N ALA A 77 -3.63 8.45 -4.55
CA ALA A 77 -5.08 8.46 -4.77
C ALA A 77 -5.85 8.63 -3.45
N GLY A 78 -5.41 7.96 -2.38
CA GLY A 78 -5.97 8.12 -1.04
C GLY A 78 -5.79 9.53 -0.48
N LYS A 79 -4.61 10.14 -0.67
CA LYS A 79 -4.35 11.53 -0.26
C LYS A 79 -5.27 12.52 -0.96
N GLU A 80 -5.48 12.39 -2.26
CA GLU A 80 -6.33 13.32 -3.00
C GLU A 80 -7.81 13.11 -2.64
N ALA A 81 -8.26 11.87 -2.49
CA ALA A 81 -9.63 11.54 -2.07
C ALA A 81 -9.95 12.03 -0.65
N HIS A 82 -8.95 12.12 0.24
CA HIS A 82 -9.11 12.47 1.65
C HIS A 82 -8.37 13.75 2.06
N LYS A 83 -8.13 14.67 1.10
CA LYS A 83 -7.33 15.89 1.29
C LYS A 83 -7.87 16.84 2.37
N GLY A 84 -9.18 16.80 2.63
CA GLY A 84 -9.85 17.57 3.68
C GLY A 84 -10.19 16.77 4.94
N ASP A 85 -9.84 15.48 4.98
CA ASP A 85 -10.13 14.62 6.14
C ASP A 85 -8.99 14.75 7.17
N PRO A 86 -9.25 15.34 8.36
CA PRO A 86 -8.22 15.61 9.35
C PRO A 86 -7.60 14.34 9.92
N MET A 87 -8.22 13.17 9.76
CA MET A 87 -7.75 11.90 10.30
C MET A 87 -7.14 11.02 9.21
N MET A 88 -7.83 10.83 8.09
CA MET A 88 -7.35 9.98 7.00
C MET A 88 -6.19 10.61 6.23
N GLY A 89 -6.20 11.93 6.01
CA GLY A 89 -5.16 12.64 5.27
C GLY A 89 -3.76 12.45 5.85
N PRO A 90 -3.54 12.71 7.16
CA PRO A 90 -2.25 12.46 7.81
C PRO A 90 -1.81 11.00 7.79
N MET A 91 -2.75 10.04 7.89
CA MET A 91 -2.44 8.61 7.81
C MET A 91 -1.88 8.23 6.43
N TYR A 92 -2.52 8.67 5.34
CA TYR A 92 -2.01 8.42 4.00
C TYR A 92 -0.66 9.11 3.75
N ASN A 93 -0.47 10.34 4.23
CA ASN A 93 0.80 11.05 4.12
C ASN A 93 1.94 10.31 4.85
N SER A 94 1.67 9.81 6.05
CA SER A 94 2.65 9.06 6.84
C SER A 94 3.01 7.73 6.18
N GLY A 95 2.01 7.02 5.65
CA GLY A 95 2.23 5.77 4.90
C GLY A 95 3.04 5.99 3.62
N TRP A 96 2.70 7.02 2.84
CA TRP A 96 3.43 7.40 1.64
C TRP A 96 4.89 7.74 1.94
N ALA A 97 5.15 8.60 2.94
CA ALA A 97 6.51 9.01 3.29
C ALA A 97 7.39 7.82 3.74
N LYS A 98 6.78 6.85 4.43
CA LYS A 98 7.48 5.63 4.84
C LYS A 98 7.83 4.75 3.64
N LEU A 99 6.90 4.59 2.68
CA LEU A 99 7.13 3.80 1.49
C LEU A 99 8.14 4.46 0.53
N ASP A 100 8.03 5.77 0.31
CA ASP A 100 8.99 6.58 -0.49
C ASP A 100 10.41 6.46 0.06
N LYS A 101 10.58 6.49 1.39
CA LYS A 101 11.88 6.26 2.03
C LYS A 101 12.49 4.90 1.64
N TYR A 102 11.71 3.82 1.67
CA TYR A 102 12.21 2.49 1.30
C TYR A 102 12.45 2.37 -0.21
N TYR A 103 11.65 3.04 -1.03
CA TYR A 103 11.82 3.08 -2.48
C TYR A 103 13.12 3.79 -2.89
N ARG A 104 13.47 4.90 -2.24
CA ARG A 104 14.75 5.59 -2.49
C ARG A 104 15.96 4.75 -2.13
N LEU A 105 15.85 3.92 -1.08
CA LEU A 105 16.92 2.99 -0.69
C LEU A 105 17.10 1.85 -1.70
N THR A 106 16.05 1.47 -2.44
CA THR A 106 16.19 0.48 -3.51
C THR A 106 16.96 1.03 -4.70
N ASP A 107 16.86 2.33 -4.99
CA ASP A 107 17.60 2.99 -6.09
C ASP A 107 19.12 3.13 -5.79
N GLU A 108 19.52 3.06 -4.50
CA GLU A 108 20.93 3.09 -4.09
C GLU A 108 21.64 1.73 -4.24
N SER A 109 20.92 0.65 -4.52
CA SER A 109 21.49 -0.69 -4.66
C SER A 109 21.88 -0.97 -6.13
N PRO A 110 23.16 -1.30 -6.43
CA PRO A 110 23.61 -1.57 -7.80
C PRO A 110 22.84 -2.68 -8.52
N ALA A 111 22.29 -3.64 -7.77
CA ALA A 111 21.48 -4.73 -8.31
C ALA A 111 20.12 -4.25 -8.83
N TYR A 112 19.55 -3.21 -8.22
CA TYR A 112 18.26 -2.63 -8.61
C TYR A 112 18.40 -1.69 -9.81
N VAL A 113 19.45 -0.88 -9.87
CA VAL A 113 19.76 -0.05 -11.06
C VAL A 113 19.96 -0.92 -12.30
N ALA A 114 20.55 -2.10 -12.14
CA ALA A 114 20.73 -3.06 -13.23
C ALA A 114 19.40 -3.69 -13.68
N ALA A 115 18.48 -3.99 -12.76
CA ALA A 115 17.15 -4.52 -13.08
C ALA A 115 16.28 -3.49 -13.81
N ASP A 116 16.28 -2.22 -13.38
CA ASP A 116 15.57 -1.14 -14.08
C ASP A 116 16.12 -0.88 -15.51
N ARG A 117 17.45 -0.95 -15.67
CA ARG A 117 18.09 -0.74 -16.98
C ARG A 117 18.10 -1.97 -17.88
N ALA A 118 17.94 -3.18 -17.37
CA ALA A 118 18.04 -4.39 -18.17
C ALA A 118 16.92 -4.49 -19.26
N PRO A 119 15.64 -4.20 -18.96
CA PRO A 119 14.58 -4.18 -19.96
C PRO A 119 14.77 -3.09 -21.02
N SER A 120 15.20 -1.90 -20.62
CA SER A 120 15.42 -0.76 -21.54
C SER A 120 16.66 -0.96 -22.42
N LEU A 121 17.73 -1.55 -21.89
CA LEU A 121 18.90 -1.95 -22.68
C LEU A 121 18.60 -3.11 -23.64
N ALA A 122 17.74 -4.06 -23.25
CA ALA A 122 17.29 -5.12 -24.15
C ALA A 122 16.43 -4.58 -25.31
N GLN A 123 15.56 -3.60 -25.05
CA GLN A 123 14.77 -2.92 -26.09
C GLN A 123 15.64 -2.07 -27.02
N MET A 124 16.65 -1.38 -26.48
CA MET A 124 17.61 -0.64 -27.30
C MET A 124 18.47 -1.58 -28.17
N ALA A 125 18.96 -2.70 -27.63
CA ALA A 125 19.76 -3.67 -28.38
C ALA A 125 19.00 -4.33 -29.54
N LEU A 126 17.69 -4.61 -29.37
CA LEU A 126 16.83 -5.08 -30.45
C LEU A 126 16.70 -4.04 -31.57
N HIS A 127 16.59 -2.76 -31.22
CA HIS A 127 16.44 -1.69 -32.19
C HIS A 127 17.74 -1.37 -32.97
N THR A 128 18.91 -1.65 -32.39
CA THR A 128 20.21 -1.52 -33.07
C THR A 128 20.49 -2.69 -34.01
N GLY A 129 20.07 -3.92 -33.65
CA GLY A 129 20.24 -5.10 -34.50
C GLY A 129 19.35 -5.11 -35.77
N GLU A 130 18.21 -4.42 -35.73
CA GLU A 130 17.37 -4.23 -36.94
C GLU A 130 17.94 -3.21 -37.93
N LEU A 131 18.80 -2.29 -37.47
CA LEU A 131 19.46 -1.32 -38.35
C LEU A 131 20.65 -1.93 -39.09
N GLU A 132 21.39 -2.86 -38.48
CA GLU A 132 22.48 -3.58 -39.16
C GLU A 132 21.96 -4.55 -40.24
N ASN A 133 20.77 -5.14 -40.07
CA ASN A 133 20.17 -6.04 -41.06
C ASN A 133 19.48 -5.33 -42.24
N ARG A 134 19.39 -4.00 -42.25
CA ARG A 134 18.83 -3.20 -43.37
C ARG A 134 19.90 -2.54 -44.23
N VAL A 135 21.18 -2.71 -43.90
CA VAL A 135 22.32 -2.11 -44.62
C VAL A 135 23.19 -3.16 -45.31
N SER A 136 22.80 -4.44 -45.28
CA SER A 136 23.44 -5.52 -46.05
C SER A 136 22.58 -5.95 -47.23
#